data_AF-A0A9P6A2G9-F1
#
_entry.id   AF-A0A9P6A2G9-F1
#
_cell.length_a   1.000
_cell.length_b   1.000
_cell.length_c   1.000
_cell.angle_alpha   90.00
_cell.angle_beta   90.00
_cell.angle_gamma   90.00
#
_symmetry.space_group_name_H-M   'P 1'
#
loop_
_entity.id
_entity.type
_entity.pdbx_description
1 polymer ?
#
loop_
_entity_poly.entity_id
_entity_poly.type
_entity_poly.pdbx_seq_one_letter_code
_entity_poly.pdbx_strand_id
1 'polypeptide(L)'
;MAPNPPLTSEEVLRVTRASMSILNVLRYDFCLFGSAACNYYGMNSRVAQDVDILVLAWDVDEEWLKEEFVQRDRNFYRVDSVKPEATYTVLWYELPVERKCKVDLLHFGVMGIPGMPPGIAYYEQSPGYRKIPLLPLIPLLFLKLIGWRKREKSILRHWRKKVPNDEEDILNLLEIAISRPDIGRLSSVPWITTAFRRRARLQISRFVQKYPDSIAKWRMIGFKFSRRNKRCKSTIPNPGGYSK
;
A
#
# COMPACT_ATOMS: atom_id res chain seq x y z
N MET A 1 -3.82 20.56 18.71
CA MET A 1 -3.33 19.23 19.15
C MET A 1 -1.88 19.10 18.73
N ALA A 2 -0.98 18.80 19.66
CA ALA A 2 0.40 18.48 19.32
C ALA A 2 0.45 17.23 18.42
N PRO A 3 1.45 17.10 17.52
CA PRO A 3 1.60 15.90 16.72
C PRO A 3 1.81 14.69 17.64
N ASN A 4 1.06 13.63 17.41
CA ASN A 4 1.22 12.34 18.10
C ASN A 4 2.68 11.85 17.87
N PRO A 5 3.43 11.49 18.92
CA PRO A 5 4.81 11.03 18.75
C PRO A 5 4.89 9.76 17.88
N PRO A 6 6.00 9.53 17.15
CA PRO A 6 6.13 8.40 16.24
C PRO A 6 5.93 7.05 16.94
N LEU A 7 5.00 6.22 16.45
CA LEU A 7 4.74 4.89 17.02
C LEU A 7 5.99 3.99 17.01
N THR A 8 6.04 3.07 17.97
CA THR A 8 7.00 1.97 18.03
C THR A 8 6.43 0.71 17.36
N SER A 9 7.30 -0.21 16.94
CA SER A 9 6.87 -1.47 16.32
C SER A 9 6.01 -2.32 17.27
N GLU A 10 6.27 -2.27 18.57
CA GLU A 10 5.49 -3.00 19.58
C GLU A 10 4.07 -2.42 19.72
N GLU A 11 3.92 -1.10 19.62
CA GLU A 11 2.61 -0.45 19.63
C GLU A 11 1.80 -0.79 18.37
N VAL A 12 2.44 -0.76 17.20
CA VAL A 12 1.80 -1.19 15.93
C VAL A 12 1.37 -2.66 16.04
N LEU A 13 2.20 -3.52 16.62
CA LEU A 13 1.88 -4.93 16.86
C LEU A 13 0.72 -5.12 17.83
N ARG A 14 0.67 -4.32 18.90
CA ARG A 14 -0.44 -4.34 19.85
C ARG A 14 -1.77 -4.00 19.17
N VAL A 15 -1.81 -2.89 18.44
CA VAL A 15 -3.01 -2.42 17.72
C VAL A 15 -3.43 -3.44 16.66
N THR A 16 -2.46 -4.00 15.94
CA THR A 16 -2.67 -5.09 14.98
C THR A 16 -3.35 -6.28 15.65
N ARG A 17 -2.81 -6.78 16.78
CA ARG A 17 -3.35 -7.93 17.49
C ARG A 17 -4.75 -7.67 18.06
N ALA A 18 -5.00 -6.48 18.60
CA ALA A 18 -6.33 -6.09 19.08
C ALA A 18 -7.35 -6.12 17.93
N SER A 19 -7.00 -5.53 16.79
CA SER A 19 -7.85 -5.51 15.59
C SER A 19 -8.11 -6.92 15.03
N MET A 20 -7.06 -7.76 14.98
CA MET A 20 -7.16 -9.15 14.57
C MET A 20 -8.12 -9.95 15.46
N SER A 21 -8.04 -9.77 16.78
CA SER A 21 -8.89 -10.46 17.75
C SER A 21 -10.36 -10.21 17.45
N ILE A 22 -10.73 -8.95 17.20
CA ILE A 22 -12.10 -8.54 16.93
C ILE A 22 -12.59 -9.13 15.59
N LEU A 23 -11.80 -8.99 14.52
CA LEU A 23 -12.18 -9.51 13.21
C LEU A 23 -12.34 -11.04 13.19
N ASN A 24 -11.50 -11.75 13.96
CA ASN A 24 -11.65 -13.20 14.14
C ASN A 24 -12.97 -13.57 14.83
N VAL A 25 -13.38 -12.82 15.87
CA VAL A 25 -14.68 -13.02 16.54
C VAL A 25 -15.85 -12.75 15.57
N LEU A 26 -15.72 -11.71 14.74
CA LEU A 26 -16.70 -11.36 13.71
C LEU A 26 -16.67 -12.30 12.49
N ARG A 27 -15.74 -13.26 12.45
CA ARG A 27 -15.54 -14.22 11.36
C ARG A 27 -15.26 -13.57 10.00
N TYR A 28 -14.60 -12.42 10.01
CA TYR A 28 -14.07 -11.83 8.79
C TYR A 28 -12.71 -12.42 8.46
N ASP A 29 -12.53 -12.80 7.20
CA ASP A 29 -11.19 -12.92 6.62
C ASP A 29 -10.63 -11.51 6.38
N PHE A 30 -9.36 -11.30 6.69
CA PHE A 30 -8.73 -10.00 6.55
C PHE A 30 -7.22 -10.13 6.34
N CYS A 31 -6.59 -9.06 5.86
CA CYS A 31 -5.13 -8.95 5.84
C CYS A 31 -4.69 -7.50 6.04
N LEU A 32 -3.49 -7.30 6.58
CA LEU A 32 -2.87 -5.99 6.64
C LEU A 32 -2.38 -5.54 5.28
N PHE A 33 -2.51 -4.25 5.01
CA PHE A 33 -1.85 -3.60 3.88
C PHE A 33 -1.14 -2.33 4.38
N GLY A 34 -0.79 -1.43 3.46
CA GLY A 34 -0.26 -0.12 3.84
C GLY A 34 1.12 -0.17 4.49
N SER A 35 1.41 0.78 5.39
CA SER A 35 2.75 0.93 5.97
C SER A 35 3.08 -0.19 6.96
N ALA A 36 2.11 -0.61 7.78
CA ALA A 36 2.29 -1.69 8.73
C ALA A 36 2.69 -3.00 8.02
N ALA A 37 2.00 -3.34 6.92
CA ALA A 37 2.38 -4.50 6.12
C ALA A 37 3.79 -4.40 5.54
N CYS A 38 4.23 -3.22 5.08
CA CYS A 38 5.62 -3.02 4.64
C CYS A 38 6.63 -3.33 5.75
N ASN A 39 6.36 -2.86 6.99
CA ASN A 39 7.23 -3.15 8.12
C ASN A 39 7.30 -4.65 8.42
N TYR A 40 6.16 -5.36 8.40
CA TYR A 40 6.15 -6.81 8.60
C TYR A 40 6.87 -7.58 7.49
N TYR A 41 6.91 -7.06 6.27
CA TYR A 41 7.74 -7.61 5.19
C TYR A 41 9.25 -7.39 5.37
N GLY A 42 9.68 -6.66 6.41
CA GLY A 42 11.09 -6.41 6.74
C GLY A 42 11.59 -5.01 6.39
N MET A 43 10.70 -4.08 6.04
CA MET A 43 11.09 -2.68 5.82
C MET A 43 11.33 -1.98 7.17
N ASN A 44 12.56 -1.51 7.40
CA ASN A 44 12.97 -0.93 8.68
C ASN A 44 13.35 0.56 8.61
N SER A 45 13.14 1.23 7.47
CA SER A 45 13.51 2.64 7.32
C SER A 45 12.66 3.60 8.15
N ARG A 46 11.43 3.20 8.51
CA ARG A 46 10.52 3.96 9.37
C ARG A 46 9.49 3.03 10.01
N VAL A 47 8.92 3.43 11.14
CA VAL A 47 7.78 2.73 11.75
C VAL A 47 6.46 3.26 11.19
N ALA A 48 5.51 2.36 10.91
CA ALA A 48 4.14 2.69 10.54
C ALA A 48 3.48 3.58 11.61
N GLN A 49 2.64 4.51 11.17
CA GLN A 49 1.93 5.45 12.05
C GLN A 49 0.43 5.13 12.15
N ASP A 50 0.00 4.10 11.41
CA ASP A 50 -1.35 3.64 11.22
C ASP A 50 -1.34 2.13 10.94
N VAL A 51 -2.45 1.47 11.26
CA VAL A 51 -2.72 0.07 10.91
C VAL A 51 -3.82 0.05 9.86
N ASP A 52 -3.43 -0.32 8.64
CA ASP A 52 -4.32 -0.45 7.49
C ASP A 52 -4.75 -1.92 7.34
N ILE A 53 -6.05 -2.21 7.44
CA ILE A 53 -6.63 -3.56 7.32
C ILE A 53 -7.57 -3.62 6.12
N LEU A 54 -7.38 -4.63 5.28
CA LEU A 54 -8.29 -4.99 4.21
C LEU A 54 -9.13 -6.18 4.67
N VAL A 55 -10.43 -5.95 4.86
CA VAL A 55 -11.44 -6.99 5.05
C VAL A 55 -11.69 -7.65 3.70
N LEU A 56 -11.57 -8.98 3.65
CA LEU A 56 -11.66 -9.78 2.42
C LEU A 56 -13.13 -10.10 2.09
N ALA A 57 -13.96 -9.07 2.04
CA ALA A 57 -15.38 -9.15 1.71
C ALA A 57 -15.80 -7.95 0.82
N TRP A 58 -16.93 -8.12 0.14
CA TRP A 58 -17.62 -7.05 -0.58
C TRP A 58 -18.67 -6.41 0.31
N ASP A 59 -19.06 -5.17 -0.01
CA ASP A 59 -20.20 -4.45 0.57
C ASP A 59 -20.23 -4.45 2.11
N VAL A 60 -19.05 -4.31 2.72
CA VAL A 60 -18.91 -4.18 4.18
C VAL A 60 -19.32 -2.78 4.59
N ASP A 61 -20.26 -2.66 5.54
CA ASP A 61 -20.54 -1.39 6.19
C ASP A 61 -19.38 -1.03 7.11
N GLU A 62 -18.54 -0.09 6.66
CA GLU A 62 -17.37 0.37 7.39
C GLU A 62 -17.73 1.05 8.73
N GLU A 63 -18.86 1.76 8.82
CA GLU A 63 -19.24 2.46 10.04
C GLU A 63 -19.81 1.50 11.08
N TRP A 64 -20.63 0.54 10.64
CA TRP A 64 -21.05 -0.58 11.50
C TRP A 64 -19.84 -1.36 12.01
N LEU A 65 -18.88 -1.69 11.13
CA LEU A 65 -17.70 -2.44 11.55
C LEU A 65 -16.85 -1.67 12.58
N LYS A 66 -16.71 -0.34 12.44
CA LYS A 66 -16.05 0.50 13.45
C LYS A 66 -16.80 0.49 14.78
N GLU A 67 -18.12 0.49 14.75
CA GLU A 67 -18.95 0.39 15.96
C GLU A 67 -18.73 -0.95 16.67
N GLU A 68 -18.67 -2.07 15.94
CA GLU A 68 -18.38 -3.39 16.52
C GLU A 68 -17.00 -3.44 17.22
N PHE A 69 -16.02 -2.68 16.71
CA PHE A 69 -14.70 -2.55 17.33
C PHE A 69 -14.78 -1.82 18.68
N VAL A 70 -15.45 -0.67 18.72
CA VAL A 70 -15.63 0.14 19.94
C VAL A 70 -16.41 -0.66 21.01
N GLN A 71 -17.43 -1.40 20.60
CA GLN A 71 -18.24 -2.20 21.53
C GLN A 71 -17.47 -3.37 22.16
N ARG A 72 -16.48 -3.93 21.46
CA ARG A 72 -15.73 -5.12 21.91
C ARG A 72 -14.46 -4.82 22.68
N ASP A 73 -13.86 -3.67 22.43
CA ASP A 73 -12.63 -3.27 23.12
C ASP A 73 -12.65 -1.76 23.36
N ARG A 74 -12.70 -1.40 24.66
CA ARG A 74 -12.76 -0.03 25.16
C ARG A 74 -11.59 0.86 24.75
N ASN A 75 -10.49 0.28 24.26
CA ASN A 75 -9.37 1.06 23.75
C ASN A 75 -9.66 1.60 22.34
N PHE A 76 -10.63 1.04 21.62
CA PHE A 76 -11.07 1.61 20.35
C PHE A 76 -12.09 2.73 20.58
N TYR A 77 -11.97 3.79 19.78
CA TYR A 77 -12.92 4.90 19.76
C TYR A 77 -13.01 5.52 18.38
N ARG A 78 -14.16 6.15 18.09
CA ARG A 78 -14.44 6.87 16.85
C ARG A 78 -14.21 8.36 17.05
N VAL A 79 -13.68 9.01 16.01
CA VAL A 79 -13.52 10.47 15.96
C VAL A 79 -14.11 10.95 14.65
N ASP A 80 -14.92 12.00 14.68
CA ASP A 80 -15.49 12.59 13.47
C ASP A 80 -14.40 13.04 12.50
N SER A 81 -14.68 12.89 11.21
CA SER A 81 -13.78 13.36 10.18
C SER A 81 -13.65 14.89 10.24
N VAL A 82 -12.41 15.38 10.09
CA VAL A 82 -12.12 16.83 10.03
C VAL A 82 -12.76 17.50 8.81
N LYS A 83 -13.21 16.71 7.82
CA LYS A 83 -13.94 17.23 6.66
C LYS A 83 -15.40 17.48 7.06
N PRO A 84 -15.90 18.74 6.99
CA PRO A 84 -17.25 19.07 7.47
C PRO A 84 -18.38 18.26 6.81
N GLU A 85 -18.19 17.81 5.57
CA GLU A 85 -19.20 17.07 4.79
C GLU A 85 -19.00 15.54 4.83
N ALA A 86 -18.00 15.05 5.56
CA ALA A 86 -17.75 13.63 5.62
C ALA A 86 -18.72 12.95 6.58
N THR A 87 -19.46 11.97 6.07
CA THR A 87 -20.36 11.12 6.86
C THR A 87 -19.66 9.95 7.55
N TYR A 88 -18.32 9.87 7.43
CA TYR A 88 -17.53 8.78 7.99
C TYR A 88 -16.76 9.22 9.23
N THR A 89 -16.57 8.28 10.15
CA THR A 89 -15.71 8.45 11.33
C THR A 89 -14.34 7.81 11.12
N VAL A 90 -13.37 8.24 11.89
CA VAL A 90 -12.03 7.65 11.94
C VAL A 90 -11.92 6.79 13.18
N LEU A 91 -11.50 5.53 13.00
CA LEU A 91 -11.25 4.62 14.11
C LEU A 91 -9.84 4.82 14.66
N TRP A 92 -9.75 4.99 15.97
CA TRP A 92 -8.51 5.12 16.71
C TRP A 92 -8.44 4.05 17.80
N TYR A 93 -7.21 3.65 18.14
CA TYR A 93 -6.88 2.79 19.26
C TYR A 93 -6.03 3.57 20.25
N GLU A 94 -6.45 3.60 21.52
CA GLU A 94 -5.74 4.23 22.62
C GLU A 94 -4.59 3.32 23.10
N LEU A 95 -3.40 3.89 23.10
CA LEU A 95 -2.18 3.28 23.62
C LEU A 95 -1.83 3.94 24.96
N PRO A 96 -1.01 3.27 25.81
CA PRO A 96 -0.55 3.88 27.04
C PRO A 96 0.13 5.24 26.80
N VAL A 97 0.07 6.11 27.81
CA VAL A 97 0.72 7.43 27.81
C VAL A 97 0.14 8.41 26.77
N GLU A 98 -1.20 8.43 26.65
CA GLU A 98 -1.96 9.35 25.76
C GLU A 98 -1.55 9.27 24.29
N ARG A 99 -1.10 8.08 23.87
CA ARG A 99 -0.72 7.81 22.49
C ARG A 99 -1.89 7.16 21.79
N LYS A 100 -1.95 7.32 20.48
CA LYS A 100 -3.03 6.71 19.69
C LYS A 100 -2.53 6.17 18.37
N CYS A 101 -3.18 5.12 17.88
CA CYS A 101 -2.91 4.56 16.56
C CYS A 101 -4.19 4.61 15.73
N LYS A 102 -4.09 5.15 14.53
CA LYS A 102 -5.21 5.15 13.60
C LYS A 102 -5.37 3.74 13.02
N VAL A 103 -6.60 3.26 12.94
CA VAL A 103 -6.94 2.02 12.24
C VAL A 103 -7.83 2.33 11.05
N ASP A 104 -7.34 2.03 9.85
CA ASP A 104 -8.09 2.17 8.61
C ASP A 104 -8.63 0.81 8.19
N LEU A 105 -9.96 0.68 8.14
CA LEU A 105 -10.65 -0.52 7.69
C LEU A 105 -11.14 -0.27 6.25
N LEU A 106 -10.62 -1.04 5.29
CA LEU A 106 -11.10 -1.05 3.91
C LEU A 106 -11.66 -2.42 3.55
N HIS A 107 -12.47 -2.47 2.50
CA HIS A 107 -12.98 -3.72 1.92
C HIS A 107 -12.76 -3.77 0.40
N PHE A 108 -13.17 -4.86 -0.25
CA PHE A 108 -13.05 -4.97 -1.70
C PHE A 108 -13.86 -3.90 -2.45
N GLY A 109 -13.38 -3.51 -3.63
CA GLY A 109 -13.98 -2.44 -4.43
C GLY A 109 -13.53 -1.04 -4.01
N VAL A 110 -13.26 -0.81 -2.72
CA VAL A 110 -12.70 0.44 -2.24
C VAL A 110 -11.32 0.67 -2.88
N MET A 111 -11.10 1.88 -3.38
CA MET A 111 -9.90 2.27 -4.15
C MET A 111 -9.63 1.44 -5.43
N GLY A 112 -10.57 0.58 -5.85
CA GLY A 112 -10.41 -0.38 -6.93
C GLY A 112 -9.50 -1.56 -6.57
N ILE A 113 -9.47 -1.95 -5.29
CA ILE A 113 -8.83 -3.18 -4.83
C ILE A 113 -9.66 -4.37 -5.37
N PRO A 114 -9.04 -5.30 -6.11
CA PRO A 114 -9.75 -6.46 -6.65
C PRO A 114 -10.13 -7.43 -5.53
N GLY A 115 -11.19 -8.20 -5.75
CA GLY A 115 -11.49 -9.37 -4.92
C GLY A 115 -10.33 -10.35 -4.91
N MET A 116 -10.10 -10.97 -3.76
CA MET A 116 -9.01 -11.91 -3.52
C MET A 116 -9.57 -13.32 -3.28
N PRO A 117 -8.94 -14.38 -3.81
CA PRO A 117 -9.32 -15.75 -3.45
C PRO A 117 -9.17 -16.01 -1.94
N PRO A 118 -9.98 -16.90 -1.35
CA PRO A 118 -9.78 -17.34 0.03
C PRO A 118 -8.38 -17.92 0.23
N GLY A 119 -7.82 -17.75 1.44
CA GLY A 119 -6.53 -18.34 1.82
C GLY A 119 -5.30 -17.73 1.14
N ILE A 120 -5.44 -16.62 0.41
CA ILE A 120 -4.31 -16.00 -0.29
C ILE A 120 -3.52 -15.00 0.55
N ALA A 121 -3.99 -14.68 1.75
CA ALA A 121 -3.22 -13.86 2.68
C ALA A 121 -1.85 -14.52 2.93
N TYR A 122 -0.79 -13.73 2.83
CA TYR A 122 0.54 -14.21 3.16
C TYR A 122 0.73 -14.10 4.68
N TYR A 123 1.15 -15.19 5.32
CA TYR A 123 1.39 -15.18 6.75
C TYR A 123 2.88 -15.03 7.02
N GLU A 124 3.27 -13.91 7.61
CA GLU A 124 4.65 -13.74 8.07
C GLU A 124 4.90 -14.64 9.28
N GLN A 125 5.98 -15.43 9.21
CA GLN A 125 6.37 -16.41 10.23
C GLN A 125 7.67 -15.93 10.89
N SER A 126 7.59 -14.83 11.63
CA SER A 126 8.71 -14.37 12.44
C SER A 126 8.51 -14.76 13.91
N PRO A 127 9.57 -15.11 14.67
CA PRO A 127 9.46 -15.55 16.06
C PRO A 127 8.71 -14.60 17.00
N GLY A 128 8.63 -13.29 16.68
CA GLY A 128 7.87 -12.28 17.43
C GLY A 128 6.45 -12.01 16.90
N TYR A 129 6.14 -12.42 15.67
CA TYR A 129 4.88 -12.15 14.98
C TYR A 129 4.14 -13.47 14.76
N ARG A 130 3.32 -13.89 15.73
CA ARG A 130 2.33 -14.97 15.49
C ARG A 130 1.52 -14.62 14.25
N LYS A 131 1.45 -15.54 13.27
CA LYS A 131 0.66 -15.51 12.01
C LYS A 131 -0.12 -14.20 11.78
N ILE A 132 0.57 -13.16 11.28
CA ILE A 132 -0.09 -11.91 10.86
C ILE A 132 -0.45 -12.06 9.38
N PRO A 133 -1.74 -11.96 8.99
CA PRO A 133 -2.13 -12.03 7.59
C PRO A 133 -1.75 -10.72 6.90
N LEU A 134 -0.93 -10.80 5.87
CA LEU A 134 -0.48 -9.68 5.05
C LEU A 134 -1.07 -9.81 3.65
N LEU A 135 -1.41 -8.68 3.06
CA LEU A 135 -1.72 -8.58 1.64
C LEU A 135 -0.48 -9.05 0.86
N PRO A 136 -0.61 -9.97 -0.13
CA PRO A 136 0.54 -10.45 -0.87
C PRO A 136 1.39 -9.32 -1.44
N LEU A 137 2.71 -9.55 -1.46
CA LEU A 137 3.72 -8.51 -1.69
C LEU A 137 3.51 -7.73 -3.00
N ILE A 138 3.18 -8.43 -4.09
CA ILE A 138 2.93 -7.79 -5.39
C ILE A 138 1.70 -6.86 -5.37
N PRO A 139 0.51 -7.29 -4.93
CA PRO A 139 -0.62 -6.38 -4.72
C PRO A 139 -0.29 -5.21 -3.79
N LEU A 140 0.43 -5.43 -2.69
CA LEU A 140 0.85 -4.36 -1.79
C LEU A 140 1.71 -3.31 -2.50
N LEU A 141 2.70 -3.75 -3.28
CA LEU A 141 3.54 -2.89 -4.11
C LEU A 141 2.72 -2.09 -5.13
N PHE A 142 1.70 -2.71 -5.74
CA PHE A 142 0.80 -2.00 -6.67
C PHE A 142 -0.02 -0.92 -5.98
N LEU A 143 -0.53 -1.20 -4.78
CA LEU A 143 -1.28 -0.21 -4.00
C LEU A 143 -0.40 0.97 -3.60
N LYS A 144 0.87 0.74 -3.24
CA LYS A 144 1.83 1.81 -2.97
C LYS A 144 2.08 2.68 -4.20
N LEU A 145 2.31 2.09 -5.38
CA LEU A 145 2.43 2.84 -6.64
C LEU A 145 1.18 3.68 -6.98
N ILE A 146 0.00 3.10 -6.78
CA ILE A 146 -1.27 3.79 -7.03
C ILE A 146 -1.45 4.95 -6.04
N GLY A 147 -1.14 4.74 -4.76
CA GLY A 147 -1.19 5.74 -3.70
C GLY A 147 -0.22 6.89 -3.96
N TRP A 148 1.04 6.56 -4.28
CA TRP A 148 2.08 7.50 -4.69
C TRP A 148 1.60 8.45 -5.78
N ARG A 149 1.07 7.91 -6.89
CA ARG A 149 0.61 8.75 -7.99
C ARG A 149 -0.55 9.66 -7.59
N LYS A 150 -1.50 9.16 -6.79
CA LYS A 150 -2.62 9.96 -6.29
C LYS A 150 -2.10 11.12 -5.43
N ARG A 151 -1.12 10.87 -4.57
CA ARG A 151 -0.53 11.88 -3.68
C ARG A 151 0.34 12.89 -4.41
N GLU A 152 1.17 12.43 -5.36
CA GLU A 152 2.00 13.27 -6.21
C GLU A 152 1.16 14.32 -6.98
N LYS A 153 0.00 13.90 -7.49
CA LYS A 153 -0.94 14.79 -8.21
C LYS A 153 -1.85 15.62 -7.31
N SER A 154 -1.84 15.41 -6.01
CA SER A 154 -2.80 16.06 -5.12
C SER A 154 -2.50 17.56 -4.97
N ILE A 155 -3.55 18.38 -4.95
CA ILE A 155 -3.45 19.80 -4.59
C ILE A 155 -3.22 19.96 -3.08
N LEU A 156 -3.60 18.97 -2.28
CA LEU A 156 -3.53 19.02 -0.83
C LEU A 156 -2.07 18.84 -0.36
N ARG A 157 -1.49 19.90 0.23
CA ARG A 157 -0.09 19.89 0.69
C ARG A 157 0.22 18.73 1.62
N HIS A 158 -0.68 18.39 2.54
CA HIS A 158 -0.48 17.29 3.49
C HIS A 158 -0.49 15.89 2.81
N TRP A 159 -1.13 15.74 1.65
CA TRP A 159 -1.02 14.50 0.84
C TRP A 159 0.33 14.44 0.14
N ARG A 160 0.78 15.56 -0.45
CA ARG A 160 2.09 15.64 -1.10
C ARG A 160 3.26 15.41 -0.15
N LYS A 161 3.14 15.83 1.12
CA LYS A 161 4.15 15.56 2.16
C LYS A 161 4.44 14.06 2.35
N LYS A 162 3.52 13.16 2.00
CA LYS A 162 3.70 11.70 2.09
C LYS A 162 4.40 11.08 0.87
N VAL A 163 4.62 11.83 -0.21
CA VAL A 163 5.24 11.32 -1.45
C VAL A 163 6.65 10.75 -1.24
N PRO A 164 7.56 11.40 -0.49
CA PRO A 164 8.88 10.83 -0.23
C PRO A 164 8.81 9.46 0.46
N ASN A 165 7.92 9.30 1.45
CA ASN A 165 7.71 8.02 2.12
C ASN A 165 7.20 6.95 1.15
N ASP A 166 6.33 7.30 0.20
CA ASP A 166 5.89 6.32 -0.79
C ASP A 166 7.00 5.88 -1.73
N GLU A 167 7.85 6.82 -2.15
CA GLU A 167 8.96 6.54 -3.05
C GLU A 167 9.96 5.59 -2.39
N GLU A 168 10.28 5.86 -1.13
CA GLU A 168 11.08 4.99 -0.30
C GLU A 168 10.43 3.62 -0.09
N ASP A 169 9.14 3.57 0.27
CA ASP A 169 8.40 2.32 0.47
C ASP A 169 8.42 1.47 -0.83
N ILE A 170 8.19 2.08 -2.00
CA ILE A 170 8.20 1.38 -3.30
C ILE A 170 9.58 0.80 -3.60
N LEU A 171 10.65 1.57 -3.37
CA LEU A 171 12.02 1.10 -3.61
C LEU A 171 12.41 -0.03 -2.66
N ASN A 172 12.06 0.05 -1.37
CA ASN A 172 12.32 -1.01 -0.41
C ASN A 172 11.51 -2.28 -0.71
N LEU A 173 10.23 -2.16 -1.03
CA LEU A 173 9.40 -3.29 -1.41
C LEU A 173 9.90 -3.98 -2.69
N LEU A 174 10.50 -3.24 -3.62
CA LEU A 174 11.16 -3.83 -4.79
C LEU A 174 12.36 -4.69 -4.39
N GLU A 175 13.20 -4.23 -3.46
CA GLU A 175 14.31 -5.03 -2.95
C GLU A 175 13.82 -6.32 -2.29
N ILE A 176 12.79 -6.20 -1.42
CA ILE A 176 12.19 -7.36 -0.76
C ILE A 176 11.60 -8.33 -1.80
N ALA A 177 10.94 -7.81 -2.84
CA ALA A 177 10.38 -8.64 -3.89
C ALA A 177 11.45 -9.39 -4.72
N ILE A 178 12.64 -8.82 -4.85
CA ILE A 178 13.77 -9.48 -5.51
C ILE A 178 14.40 -10.53 -4.61
N SER A 179 14.61 -10.22 -3.32
CA SER A 179 15.22 -11.14 -2.37
C SER A 179 14.31 -12.32 -2.02
N ARG A 180 13.00 -12.18 -2.21
CA ARG A 180 11.97 -13.20 -1.96
C ARG A 180 11.21 -13.61 -3.23
N PRO A 181 11.84 -14.34 -4.16
CA PRO A 181 11.24 -14.66 -5.46
C PRO A 181 10.00 -15.57 -5.37
N ASP A 182 9.82 -16.28 -4.26
CA ASP A 182 8.65 -17.10 -3.93
C ASP A 182 7.36 -16.28 -3.86
N ILE A 183 7.42 -15.08 -3.25
CA ILE A 183 6.27 -14.20 -3.08
C ILE A 183 6.35 -12.91 -3.92
N GLY A 184 7.56 -12.52 -4.34
CA GLY A 184 7.87 -11.23 -4.95
C GLY A 184 7.83 -11.20 -6.48
N ARG A 185 7.49 -12.30 -7.15
CA ARG A 185 7.33 -12.34 -8.62
C ARG A 185 5.87 -12.15 -9.02
N LEU A 186 5.61 -11.50 -10.15
CA LEU A 186 4.25 -11.37 -10.67
C LEU A 186 3.54 -12.72 -10.88
N SER A 187 4.29 -13.80 -11.11
CA SER A 187 3.76 -15.15 -11.23
C SER A 187 3.25 -15.75 -9.91
N SER A 188 3.63 -15.21 -8.75
CA SER A 188 3.12 -15.66 -7.43
C SER A 188 1.66 -15.28 -7.20
N VAL A 189 1.10 -14.39 -8.02
CA VAL A 189 -0.23 -13.81 -7.87
C VAL A 189 -1.04 -13.88 -9.18
N PRO A 190 -1.24 -15.10 -9.74
CA PRO A 190 -1.90 -15.27 -11.05
C PRO A 190 -3.36 -14.77 -11.05
N TRP A 191 -4.00 -14.75 -9.88
CA TRP A 191 -5.38 -14.34 -9.65
C TRP A 191 -5.65 -12.84 -9.82
N ILE A 192 -4.61 -11.99 -9.81
CA ILE A 192 -4.83 -10.54 -9.93
C ILE A 192 -5.46 -10.21 -11.28
N THR A 193 -6.52 -9.41 -11.29
CA THR A 193 -7.21 -9.01 -12.51
C THR A 193 -6.32 -8.25 -13.50
N THR A 194 -6.59 -8.41 -14.80
CA THR A 194 -5.89 -7.68 -15.86
C THR A 194 -6.02 -6.16 -15.68
N ALA A 195 -7.18 -5.69 -15.20
CA ALA A 195 -7.42 -4.28 -14.92
C ALA A 195 -6.47 -3.72 -13.84
N PHE A 196 -6.32 -4.44 -12.72
CA PHE A 196 -5.41 -4.03 -11.65
C PHE A 196 -3.95 -4.05 -12.11
N ARG A 197 -3.53 -5.10 -12.84
CA ARG A 197 -2.19 -5.16 -13.47
C ARG A 197 -1.93 -4.00 -14.43
N ARG A 198 -2.89 -3.64 -15.28
CA ARG A 198 -2.77 -2.52 -16.22
C ARG A 198 -2.63 -1.19 -15.51
N ARG A 199 -3.42 -0.96 -14.46
CA ARG A 199 -3.36 0.26 -13.63
C ARG A 199 -2.00 0.41 -12.94
N ALA A 200 -1.46 -0.68 -12.41
CA ALA A 200 -0.13 -0.72 -11.82
C ALA A 200 0.96 -0.44 -12.87
N ARG A 201 0.93 -1.11 -14.03
CA ARG A 201 1.88 -0.88 -15.13
C ARG A 201 1.96 0.58 -15.56
N LEU A 202 0.81 1.26 -15.67
CA LEU A 202 0.79 2.69 -15.99
C LEU A 202 1.55 3.53 -14.95
N GLN A 203 1.46 3.18 -13.66
CA GLN A 203 2.20 3.88 -12.62
C GLN A 203 3.68 3.49 -12.62
N ILE A 204 4.01 2.22 -12.84
CA ILE A 204 5.40 1.77 -13.01
C ILE A 204 6.07 2.56 -14.13
N SER A 205 5.43 2.73 -15.29
CA SER A 205 6.00 3.50 -16.41
C SER A 205 6.30 4.96 -16.07
N ARG A 206 5.60 5.55 -15.10
CA ARG A 206 5.89 6.90 -14.59
C ARG A 206 6.96 6.88 -13.53
N PHE A 207 6.89 5.91 -12.62
CA PHE A 207 7.86 5.73 -11.56
C PHE A 207 9.28 5.54 -12.14
N VAL A 208 9.44 4.72 -13.18
CA VAL A 208 10.74 4.52 -13.84
C VAL A 208 11.23 5.72 -14.65
N GLN A 209 10.38 6.70 -14.96
CA GLN A 209 10.85 7.97 -15.53
C GLN A 209 11.54 8.82 -14.46
N LYS A 210 11.05 8.76 -13.22
CA LYS A 210 11.64 9.44 -12.07
C LYS A 210 12.83 8.66 -11.48
N TYR A 211 12.75 7.33 -11.48
CA TYR A 211 13.78 6.41 -10.97
C TYR A 211 14.22 5.41 -12.05
N PRO A 212 15.00 5.83 -13.06
CA PRO A 212 15.44 4.96 -14.16
C PRO A 212 16.18 3.70 -13.71
N ASP A 213 16.95 3.79 -12.62
CA ASP A 213 17.72 2.66 -12.10
C ASP A 213 16.83 1.53 -11.54
N SER A 214 15.57 1.81 -11.24
CA SER A 214 14.60 0.79 -10.82
C SER A 214 14.15 -0.13 -11.96
N ILE A 215 14.42 0.19 -13.24
CA ILE A 215 13.95 -0.61 -14.39
C ILE A 215 14.42 -2.06 -14.32
N ALA A 216 15.67 -2.30 -13.94
CA ALA A 216 16.21 -3.65 -13.81
C ALA A 216 15.43 -4.46 -12.77
N LYS A 217 15.12 -3.84 -11.63
CA LYS A 217 14.37 -4.43 -10.52
C LYS A 217 12.96 -4.84 -10.94
N TRP A 218 12.24 -3.94 -11.62
CA TRP A 218 10.93 -4.25 -12.18
C TRP A 218 10.96 -5.41 -13.18
N ARG A 219 12.02 -5.54 -13.98
CA ARG A 219 12.19 -6.68 -14.90
C ARG A 219 12.36 -8.00 -14.15
N MET A 220 13.15 -8.01 -13.09
CA MET A 220 13.40 -9.21 -12.27
C MET A 220 12.12 -9.77 -11.64
N ILE A 221 11.17 -8.90 -11.26
CA ILE A 221 9.88 -9.33 -10.69
C ILE A 221 8.78 -9.58 -11.75
N GLY A 222 9.13 -9.52 -13.05
CA GLY A 222 8.27 -9.98 -14.15
C GLY A 222 7.65 -8.89 -15.04
N PHE A 223 8.10 -7.64 -14.97
CA PHE A 223 7.62 -6.58 -15.87
C PHE A 223 8.49 -6.40 -17.12
N LYS A 224 7.85 -6.08 -18.24
CA LYS A 224 8.54 -5.78 -19.50
C LYS A 224 8.37 -4.30 -19.83
N PHE A 225 9.46 -3.68 -20.26
CA PHE A 225 9.49 -2.28 -20.73
C PHE A 225 9.96 -2.28 -22.17
N SER A 226 9.17 -1.70 -23.08
CA SER A 226 9.62 -1.42 -24.43
C SER A 226 10.77 -0.42 -24.38
N ARG A 227 11.89 -0.71 -25.07
CA ARG A 227 12.88 0.33 -25.37
C ARG A 227 12.18 1.42 -26.17
N ARG A 228 12.16 2.67 -25.69
CA ARG A 228 11.81 3.80 -26.56
C ARG A 228 12.87 3.82 -27.67
N ASN A 229 12.48 3.59 -28.92
CA ASN A 229 13.35 3.84 -30.06
C ASN A 229 13.79 5.31 -29.98
N LYS A 230 15.07 5.55 -29.71
CA LYS A 230 15.70 6.84 -30.02
C LYS A 230 15.54 7.00 -31.52
N ARG A 231 14.56 7.79 -31.98
CA ARG A 231 14.63 8.37 -33.32
C ARG A 231 15.79 9.35 -33.27
N CYS A 232 16.99 8.88 -33.61
CA CYS A 232 18.06 9.76 -34.08
C CYS A 232 17.47 10.53 -35.26
N LYS A 233 17.23 11.83 -35.09
CA LYS A 233 17.20 12.73 -36.24
C LYS A 233 18.64 12.87 -36.71
N SER A 234 19.07 11.96 -37.59
CA SER A 234 20.17 12.24 -38.49
C SER A 234 19.63 13.19 -39.55
N THR A 235 19.67 14.49 -39.27
CA THR A 235 19.66 15.50 -40.32
C THR A 235 20.96 15.35 -41.10
N ILE A 236 20.88 14.60 -42.20
CA ILE A 236 21.86 14.67 -43.28
C ILE A 236 21.49 15.94 -44.07
N PRO A 237 22.39 16.92 -44.23
CA PRO A 237 22.17 17.99 -45.20
C PRO A 237 22.34 17.41 -46.61
N ASN A 238 21.32 17.57 -47.43
CA ASN A 238 21.35 17.20 -48.84
C ASN A 238 22.28 18.18 -49.58
N PRO A 239 23.26 17.72 -50.38
CA PRO A 239 24.07 18.59 -51.20
C PRO A 239 23.41 18.77 -52.58
N GLY A 240 23.28 20.03 -53.03
CA GLY A 240 23.16 20.35 -54.44
C GLY A 240 21.80 20.90 -54.91
N GLY A 241 21.87 21.96 -55.71
CA GLY A 241 20.79 22.37 -56.60
C GLY A 241 20.68 23.87 -56.84
N TYR A 242 21.46 24.36 -57.81
CA TYR A 242 21.42 25.72 -58.38
C TYR A 242 20.02 26.16 -58.87
N SER A 243 19.77 27.47 -58.80
CA SER A 243 19.45 28.38 -59.94
C SER A 243 18.42 29.46 -59.58
N LYS A 244 18.87 30.71 -59.49
CA LYS A 244 18.68 31.76 -60.52
C LYS A 244 19.61 32.93 -60.24
#